data_AF-A0A0G4R416-F1
#
_entry.id   AF-A0A0G4R416-F1
#
_cell.length_a   1.000
_cell.length_b   1.000
_cell.length_c   1.000
_cell.angle_alpha   90.00
_cell.angle_beta   90.00
_cell.angle_gamma   90.00
#
_symmetry.space_group_name_H-M   'P 1'
#
loop_
_entity.id
_entity.type
_entity.pdbx_description
1 polymer ?
#
loop_
_entity_poly.entity_id
_entity_poly.type
_entity_poly.pdbx_seq_one_letter_code
_entity_poly.pdbx_strand_id
1 'polypeptide(L)' 'GKLDLLVMLDFRMSTTCLYSDIVLPTARWYEKNDLNTSDMHPFIHPLSLAVDPAWESRADWEIYK' A
#
# COMPACT_ATOMS: atom_id res chain seq x y z
N GLY A 1 8.85 -25.72 -8.88
CA GLY A 1 8.35 -24.42 -9.36
C GLY A 1 6.86 -24.40 -9.20
N LYS A 2 6.33 -23.40 -8.49
CA LYS A 2 4.88 -23.14 -8.42
C LYS A 2 4.54 -21.65 -8.57
N LEU A 3 5.51 -20.75 -8.37
CA LEU A 3 5.41 -19.30 -8.61
C LEU A 3 6.59 -18.91 -9.49
N ASP A 4 6.30 -18.28 -10.62
CA ASP A 4 7.32 -17.85 -11.60
C ASP A 4 7.79 -16.41 -11.37
N LEU A 5 6.97 -15.58 -10.71
CA LEU A 5 7.30 -14.21 -10.31
C LEU A 5 6.42 -13.80 -9.11
N LEU A 6 7.04 -13.31 -8.04
CA LEU A 6 6.35 -12.74 -6.89
C LEU A 6 6.67 -11.24 -6.74
N VAL A 7 5.65 -10.41 -6.90
CA VAL A 7 5.74 -8.95 -6.74
C VAL A 7 4.99 -8.54 -5.47
N MET A 8 5.63 -7.78 -4.61
CA MET A 8 5.05 -7.28 -3.35
C MET A 8 5.04 -5.75 -3.29
N LEU A 9 3.92 -5.18 -2.86
CA LEU A 9 3.75 -3.75 -2.63
C LEU A 9 3.65 -3.51 -1.13
N ASP A 10 4.62 -2.80 -0.54
CA ASP A 10 4.62 -2.53 0.90
C ASP A 10 5.40 -1.25 1.22
N PHE A 11 4.97 -0.52 2.24
CA PHE A 11 5.65 0.68 2.74
C PHE A 11 6.73 0.32 3.77
N ARG A 12 6.81 -0.96 4.18
CA ARG A 12 7.89 -1.51 4.99
C ARG A 12 8.40 -2.82 4.39
N MET A 13 9.64 -3.21 4.73
CA MET A 13 10.12 -4.55 4.42
C MET A 13 9.46 -5.58 5.36
N SER A 14 8.32 -6.12 4.93
CA SER A 14 7.67 -7.26 5.59
C SER A 14 8.36 -8.58 5.22
N THR A 15 8.03 -9.65 5.94
CA THR A 15 8.58 -10.98 5.66
C THR A 15 8.24 -11.43 4.24
N THR A 16 7.07 -11.05 3.73
CA THR A 16 6.68 -11.32 2.33
C THR A 16 7.55 -10.57 1.34
N CYS A 17 7.89 -9.30 1.60
CA CYS A 17 8.83 -8.53 0.76
C CYS A 17 10.23 -9.15 0.74
N LEU A 18 10.68 -9.73 1.86
CA LEU A 18 11.99 -10.38 1.94
C LEU A 18 12.09 -11.65 1.08
N TYR A 19 10.96 -12.33 0.82
CA TYR A 19 10.92 -13.53 -0.01
C TYR A 19 10.38 -13.26 -1.44
N SER A 20 10.12 -12.00 -1.81
CA SER A 20 9.62 -11.62 -3.14
C SER A 20 10.76 -11.26 -4.10
N ASP A 21 10.53 -11.45 -5.40
CA ASP A 21 11.49 -11.12 -6.45
C ASP A 21 11.55 -9.60 -6.73
N ILE A 22 10.40 -8.93 -6.60
CA ILE A 22 10.26 -7.49 -6.84
C ILE A 22 9.47 -6.86 -5.70
N VAL A 23 9.99 -5.76 -5.15
CA VAL A 23 9.32 -4.95 -4.13
C VAL A 23 9.07 -3.54 -4.68
N LEU A 24 7.83 -3.07 -4.65
CA LEU A 24 7.46 -1.72 -5.05
C LEU A 24 7.03 -0.90 -3.82
N PRO A 25 7.57 0.32 -3.64
CA PRO A 25 7.22 1.16 -2.50
C PRO A 25 5.81 1.74 -2.65
N THR A 26 4.91 1.36 -1.74
CA THR A 26 3.56 1.95 -1.67
C THR A 26 3.49 3.09 -0.65
N ALA A 27 2.60 4.04 -0.88
CA ALA A 27 2.35 5.17 0.01
C ALA A 27 1.69 4.73 1.32
N ARG A 28 2.08 5.37 2.43
CA ARG A 28 1.47 5.14 3.75
C ARG A 28 0.04 5.67 3.79
N TRP A 29 -0.67 5.33 4.85
CA TRP A 29 -2.07 5.76 5.05
C TRP A 29 -2.25 7.28 5.12
N TYR A 30 -1.22 8.02 5.52
CA TYR A 30 -1.23 9.49 5.56
C TYR A 30 -0.71 10.14 4.28
N GLU A 31 -0.44 9.34 3.26
CA GLU A 31 0.12 9.75 1.99
C GLU A 31 -0.79 9.30 0.83
N LYS A 32 -2.07 8.97 1.09
CA LYS A 32 -3.04 8.58 0.06
C LYS A 32 -4.48 8.89 0.46
N ASN A 33 -5.34 9.01 -0.55
CA ASN A 33 -6.78 9.16 -0.37
C ASN A 33 -7.45 7.79 -0.51
N ASP A 34 -8.22 7.38 0.50
CA ASP A 34 -8.99 6.14 0.51
C ASP A 34 -10.17 6.23 1.49
N LEU A 35 -11.06 5.22 1.53
CA LEU A 35 -12.18 5.14 2.46
C LEU A 35 -12.05 3.93 3.38
N ASN A 36 -12.33 4.11 4.68
CA ASN A 36 -12.30 3.04 5.67
C ASN A 36 -13.61 2.97 6.46
N THR A 37 -14.10 1.74 6.66
CA THR A 37 -15.28 1.37 7.46
C THR A 37 -14.98 0.11 8.26
N SER A 38 -15.69 -0.11 9.37
CA SER A 38 -15.53 -1.30 10.23
C SER A 38 -16.88 -1.78 10.77
N ASP A 39 -17.05 -3.09 10.96
CA ASP A 39 -18.27 -3.70 11.49
C ASP A 39 -18.63 -3.23 12.91
N MET A 40 -17.64 -2.70 13.65
CA MET A 40 -17.80 -2.24 15.03
C MET A 40 -18.62 -0.94 15.14
N HIS A 41 -18.75 -0.17 14.06
CA HIS A 41 -19.46 1.11 14.08
C HIS A 41 -20.05 1.48 12.71
N PRO A 42 -21.19 2.21 12.66
CA PRO A 42 -21.81 2.62 11.40
C PRO A 42 -21.18 3.87 10.76
N PHE A 43 -19.97 4.26 11.17
CA PHE A 43 -19.27 5.44 10.62
C PHE A 43 -18.29 5.09 9.49
N ILE A 44 -18.22 5.98 8.50
CA ILE A 44 -17.23 5.97 7.42
C ILE A 44 -16.21 7.08 7.66
N HIS A 45 -14.92 6.77 7.51
CA HIS A 45 -13.82 7.71 7.70
C HIS A 45 -12.86 7.69 6.51
N PRO A 46 -12.50 8.85 5.95
CA PRO A 46 -11.52 8.91 4.87
C PRO A 46 -10.09 8.79 5.40
N LEU A 47 -9.24 8.16 4.61
CA LEU A 47 -7.80 8.40 4.63
C LEU A 47 -7.54 9.61 3.73
N SER A 48 -6.69 10.52 4.18
CA SER A 48 -6.37 11.74 3.43
C SER A 48 -4.87 11.96 3.40
N LEU A 49 -4.40 12.50 2.28
CA LEU A 49 -3.02 12.98 2.12
C LEU A 49 -2.73 14.10 3.12
N ALA A 50 -1.91 13.80 4.12
CA ALA A 50 -1.31 14.82 4.98
C ALA A 50 -0.10 15.45 4.29
N VAL A 51 0.67 14.64 3.55
CA VAL A 51 1.84 15.02 2.75
C VAL A 51 1.86 14.13 1.50
N ASP A 52 2.50 14.61 0.43
CA ASP A 52 2.76 13.79 -0.76
C ASP A 52 3.57 12.53 -0.39
N PRO A 53 3.37 11.40 -1.11
CA PRO A 53 4.14 10.19 -0.92
C PRO A 53 5.64 10.47 -0.93
N ALA A 54 6.32 10.10 0.15
CA ALA A 54 7.73 10.37 0.26
C ALA A 54 8.56 9.44 -0.66
N TRP A 55 9.68 9.97 -1.17
CA TRP A 55 10.57 9.30 -2.13
C TRP A 55 9.87 8.90 -3.43
N GLU A 56 10.06 7.67 -3.90
CA GLU A 56 9.43 7.13 -5.12
C GLU A 56 8.17 6.31 -4.79
N SER A 57 7.66 6.44 -3.55
CA SER A 57 6.44 5.75 -3.13
C SER A 57 5.24 6.26 -3.91
N ARG A 58 4.31 5.39 -4.25
CA ARG A 58 3.07 5.76 -4.96
C ARG A 58 1.86 5.14 -4.29
N ALA A 59 0.69 5.74 -4.42
CA ALA A 59 -0.53 5.11 -3.91
C ALA A 59 -0.76 3.78 -4.63
N ASP A 60 -1.32 2.77 -3.94
CA ASP A 60 -1.55 1.44 -4.54
C ASP A 60 -2.30 1.54 -5.88
N TRP A 61 -3.29 2.43 -5.94
CA TRP A 61 -4.04 2.73 -7.15
C TRP A 61 -3.17 3.19 -8.33
N GLU A 62 -2.18 4.05 -8.07
CA GLU A 62 -1.28 4.58 -9.10
C GLU A 62 -0.22 3.57 -9.54
N ILE A 63 0.09 2.58 -8.71
CA ILE A 63 1.03 1.50 -9.05
C ILE A 63 0.38 0.52 -10.03
N TYR A 64 -0.92 0.27 -9.89
CA TYR A 64 -1.67 -0.64 -10.78
C TYR A 64 -2.20 0.01 -12.06
N LYS A 65 -2.30 1.34 -12.11
CA LYS A 65 -2.84 2.11 -13.24
C LYS A 65 -1.91 2.12 -14.45
#